data_AF-A0A3C0BJ73-F1
#
_entry.id   AF-A0A3C0BJ73-F1
#
_cell.length_a   1.000
_cell.length_b   1.000
_cell.length_c   1.000
_cell.angle_alpha   90.00
_cell.angle_beta   90.00
_cell.angle_gamma   90.00
#
_symmetry.space_group_name_H-M   'P 1'
#
loop_
_entity.id
_entity.type
_entity.pdbx_description
1 polymer ?
#
loop_
_entity_poly.entity_id
_entity_poly.type
_entity_poly.pdbx_seq_one_letter_code
_entity_poly.pdbx_strand_id
1 'polypeptide(L)'
;DWGLQSISQNASSTDQLGTFYLPVRNTVSDPYNVITQGDSFMGVTTHSKHPELAKAFVEWFFSEDVYPDFIAYNSSSSSMKNFPKEKAPILAEADTNTPDKVLVMYDGAGDNFTAIQNETAFDYKKLGAEMLTPGFDLDAKLNELNGKWKAARAKLNIK
;
A
#
# COMPACT_ATOMS: atom_id res chain seq x y z
N ASP A 1 0.07 9.23 5.92
CA ASP A 1 0.86 8.24 6.67
C ASP A 1 0.58 8.31 8.17
N TRP A 2 -0.33 7.45 8.63
CA TRP A 2 -0.72 7.38 10.05
C TRP A 2 0.47 7.15 11.00
N GLY A 3 1.55 6.52 10.52
CA GLY A 3 2.80 6.33 11.25
C GLY A 3 3.49 7.67 11.54
N LEU A 4 3.69 8.52 10.52
CA LEU A 4 4.27 9.84 10.73
C LEU A 4 3.42 10.69 11.69
N GLN A 5 2.09 10.67 11.54
CA GLN A 5 1.20 11.40 12.45
C GLN A 5 1.36 10.94 13.89
N SER A 6 1.42 9.62 14.11
CA SER A 6 1.63 9.04 15.44
C SER A 6 2.99 9.43 16.02
N ILE A 7 4.06 9.42 15.20
CA ILE A 7 5.40 9.84 15.64
C ILE A 7 5.38 11.32 16.01
N SER A 8 4.87 12.20 15.15
CA SER A 8 4.83 13.64 15.41
C SER A 8 4.02 14.02 16.65
N GLN A 9 3.00 13.24 17.02
CA GLN A 9 2.19 13.48 18.22
C GLN A 9 2.86 13.03 19.52
N ASN A 10 3.77 12.04 19.46
CA ASN A 10 4.29 11.37 20.66
C ASN A 10 5.81 11.53 20.85
N ALA A 11 6.56 11.86 19.80
CA ALA A 11 7.99 12.10 19.88
C ALA A 11 8.28 13.55 20.32
N SER A 12 9.35 13.74 21.09
CA SER A 12 9.80 15.07 21.51
C SER A 12 10.41 15.89 20.37
N SER A 13 10.85 15.24 19.29
CA SER A 13 11.35 15.88 18.06
C SER A 13 11.30 14.88 16.90
N THR A 14 11.20 15.40 15.67
CA THR A 14 11.32 14.64 14.41
C THR A 14 12.50 15.08 13.55
N ASP A 15 13.45 15.86 14.09
CA ASP A 15 14.51 16.50 13.30
C ASP A 15 15.50 15.49 12.66
N GLN A 16 15.58 14.28 13.20
CA GLN A 16 16.41 13.20 12.69
C GLN A 16 15.61 12.15 11.90
N LEU A 17 14.32 12.40 11.67
CA LEU A 17 13.47 11.49 10.91
C LEU A 17 13.60 11.81 9.42
N GLY A 18 14.04 10.81 8.66
CA GLY A 18 14.08 10.87 7.20
C GLY A 18 13.27 9.75 6.56
N THR A 19 13.02 9.86 5.26
CA THR A 19 12.29 8.84 4.50
C THR A 19 12.95 8.45 3.19
N PHE A 20 12.70 7.20 2.80
CA PHE A 20 13.09 6.63 1.52
C PHE A 20 12.00 5.68 1.04
N TYR A 21 11.89 5.48 -0.27
CA TYR A 21 11.00 4.48 -0.81
C TYR A 21 11.61 3.08 -0.72
N LEU A 22 10.78 2.06 -0.54
CA LEU A 22 11.22 0.69 -0.76
C LEU A 22 11.27 0.42 -2.27
N PRO A 23 12.44 0.06 -2.84
CA PRO A 23 12.55 -0.24 -4.26
C PRO A 23 11.88 -1.58 -4.59
N VAL A 24 10.92 -1.56 -5.52
CA VAL A 24 10.36 -2.79 -6.11
C VAL A 24 10.93 -2.98 -7.50
N ARG A 25 12.13 -3.58 -7.54
CA ARG A 25 12.88 -3.86 -8.77
C ARG A 25 13.83 -5.04 -8.60
N ASN A 26 14.13 -5.75 -9.67
CA ASN A 26 15.05 -6.90 -9.62
C ASN A 26 16.51 -6.45 -9.78
N THR A 27 16.75 -5.44 -10.61
CA THR A 27 18.07 -4.87 -10.89
C THR A 27 18.07 -3.36 -10.72
N VAL A 28 19.26 -2.77 -10.60
CA VAL A 28 19.43 -1.30 -10.50
C VAL A 28 19.02 -0.54 -11.77
N SER A 29 19.06 -1.23 -12.92
CA SER A 29 18.65 -0.68 -14.22
C SER A 29 17.14 -0.77 -14.47
N ASP A 30 16.43 -1.62 -13.72
CA ASP A 30 14.98 -1.69 -13.80
C ASP A 30 14.36 -0.41 -13.20
N PRO A 31 13.17 -0.01 -13.68
CA PRO A 31 12.45 1.12 -13.10
C PRO A 31 12.33 1.01 -11.59
N TYR A 32 12.58 2.11 -10.89
CA TYR A 32 12.39 2.18 -9.45
C TYR A 32 10.89 2.26 -9.16
N ASN A 33 10.21 1.11 -9.12
CA ASN A 33 8.79 1.07 -8.81
C ASN A 33 8.57 1.34 -7.32
N VAL A 34 7.65 2.25 -7.04
CA VAL A 34 7.20 2.62 -5.71
C VAL A 34 5.72 2.27 -5.64
N ILE A 35 5.38 1.36 -4.72
CA ILE A 35 3.99 0.95 -4.54
C ILE A 35 3.23 2.06 -3.81
N THR A 36 2.14 2.52 -4.41
CA THR A 36 1.18 3.42 -3.78
C THR A 36 -0.13 2.66 -3.58
N GLN A 37 -0.84 2.96 -2.49
CA GLN A 37 -2.12 2.33 -2.19
C GLN A 37 -3.16 3.44 -2.01
N GLY A 38 -4.27 3.32 -2.72
CA GLY A 38 -5.44 4.15 -2.43
C GLY A 38 -6.03 3.75 -1.08
N ASP A 39 -6.51 4.73 -0.34
CA ASP A 39 -7.07 4.56 1.00
C ASP A 39 -8.38 5.36 1.09
N SER A 40 -9.23 5.01 2.06
CA SER A 40 -10.50 5.70 2.34
C SER A 40 -11.46 5.76 1.15
N PHE A 41 -11.51 4.69 0.34
CA PHE A 41 -12.52 4.56 -0.71
C PHE A 41 -13.93 4.55 -0.10
N MET A 42 -14.81 5.43 -0.59
CA MET A 42 -16.22 5.42 -0.24
C MET A 42 -17.04 4.99 -1.45
N GLY A 43 -17.89 3.98 -1.25
CA GLY A 43 -18.81 3.49 -2.26
C GLY A 43 -20.24 3.41 -1.72
N VAL A 44 -21.22 3.63 -2.59
CA VAL A 44 -22.63 3.45 -2.25
C VAL A 44 -23.06 2.07 -2.73
N THR A 45 -23.51 1.23 -1.80
CA THR A 45 -24.05 -0.09 -2.12
C THR A 45 -25.38 0.00 -2.87
N THR A 46 -25.57 -0.87 -3.85
CA THR A 46 -26.83 -1.02 -4.60
C THR A 46 -27.99 -1.57 -3.74
N HIS A 47 -27.70 -2.04 -2.54
CA HIS A 47 -28.67 -2.64 -1.62
C HIS A 47 -29.11 -1.68 -0.50
N SER A 48 -28.66 -0.42 -0.53
CA SER A 48 -29.05 0.56 0.49
C SER A 48 -30.56 0.78 0.44
N LYS A 49 -31.20 0.83 1.61
CA LYS A 49 -32.61 1.27 1.72
C LYS A 49 -32.76 2.79 1.52
N HIS A 50 -31.64 3.53 1.56
CA HIS A 50 -31.59 4.98 1.39
C HIS A 50 -30.42 5.37 0.47
N PRO A 51 -30.45 4.98 -0.81
CA PRO A 51 -29.34 5.19 -1.73
C PRO A 51 -29.05 6.68 -1.99
N GLU A 52 -30.09 7.50 -2.11
CA GLU A 52 -29.95 8.96 -2.29
C GLU A 52 -29.28 9.63 -1.08
N LEU A 53 -29.63 9.22 0.14
CA LEU A 53 -29.00 9.76 1.35
C LEU A 53 -27.54 9.32 1.48
N ALA A 54 -27.25 8.05 1.17
CA ALA A 54 -25.88 7.54 1.16
C ALA A 54 -25.02 8.28 0.13
N LYS A 55 -25.57 8.53 -1.06
CA LYS A 55 -24.91 9.33 -2.10
C LYS A 55 -24.67 10.78 -1.64
N ALA A 56 -25.70 11.43 -1.09
CA ALA A 56 -25.60 12.79 -0.58
C ALA A 56 -24.54 12.92 0.52
N PHE A 57 -24.38 11.91 1.38
CA PHE A 57 -23.31 11.88 2.38
C PHE A 57 -21.92 11.84 1.73
N VAL A 58 -21.71 10.99 0.72
CA VAL A 58 -20.42 10.91 0.01
C VAL A 58 -20.12 12.23 -0.69
N GLU A 59 -21.11 12.83 -1.35
CA GLU A 59 -20.97 14.15 -1.99
C GLU A 59 -20.63 15.25 -0.98
N TRP A 60 -21.29 15.26 0.18
CA TRP A 60 -20.97 16.17 1.29
C TRP A 60 -19.57 15.96 1.84
N PHE A 61 -19.15 14.71 2.07
CA PHE A 61 -17.84 14.40 2.63
C PHE A 61 -16.69 14.87 1.72
N PHE A 62 -16.85 14.75 0.40
CA PHE A 62 -15.88 15.21 -0.61
C PHE A 62 -16.13 16.65 -1.10
N SER A 63 -17.03 17.39 -0.45
CA SER A 63 -17.31 18.79 -0.80
C SER A 63 -16.19 19.74 -0.37
N GLU A 64 -16.23 20.97 -0.87
CA GLU A 64 -15.34 22.07 -0.47
C GLU A 64 -15.46 22.42 1.02
N ASP A 65 -16.61 22.14 1.65
CA ASP A 65 -16.88 22.49 3.05
C ASP A 65 -16.25 21.52 4.06
N VAL A 66 -15.85 20.32 3.62
CA VAL A 66 -15.43 19.23 4.53
C VAL A 66 -14.06 18.66 4.16
N TYR A 67 -13.87 18.34 2.88
CA TYR A 67 -12.70 17.58 2.47
C TYR A 67 -11.36 18.30 2.69
N PRO A 68 -11.23 19.63 2.45
CA PRO A 68 -9.98 20.35 2.70
C PRO A 68 -9.47 20.21 4.14
N ASP A 69 -10.37 20.35 5.13
CA ASP A 69 -10.00 20.22 6.55
C ASP A 69 -9.64 18.77 6.89
N PHE A 70 -10.41 17.81 6.37
CA PHE A 70 -10.12 16.38 6.56
C PHE A 70 -8.75 15.99 6.01
N ILE A 71 -8.43 16.37 4.77
CA ILE A 71 -7.17 16.00 4.13
C ILE A 71 -5.98 16.76 4.72
N ALA A 72 -6.18 17.98 5.23
CA ALA A 72 -5.16 18.71 5.98
C ALA A 72 -4.83 18.05 7.33
N TYR A 73 -5.85 17.52 8.02
CA TYR A 73 -5.67 16.77 9.27
C TYR A 73 -4.95 15.43 9.06
N ASN A 74 -5.32 14.70 8.00
CA ASN A 74 -4.65 13.44 7.65
C ASN A 74 -3.20 13.73 7.25
N SER A 75 -2.29 12.78 7.38
CA SER A 75 -0.91 12.90 6.84
C SER A 75 -0.76 12.25 5.46
N SER A 76 -1.82 11.66 4.91
CA SER A 76 -1.85 11.09 3.56
C SER A 76 -1.92 12.18 2.48
N SER A 77 -1.47 11.84 1.28
CA SER A 77 -1.62 12.68 0.10
C SER A 77 -3.07 12.71 -0.39
N SER A 78 -3.46 13.80 -1.04
CA SER A 78 -4.74 13.85 -1.73
C SER A 78 -4.67 13.15 -3.08
N SER A 79 -5.65 12.31 -3.40
CA SER A 79 -5.87 11.79 -4.76
C SER A 79 -6.78 12.69 -5.61
N MET A 80 -7.31 13.77 -5.02
CA MET A 80 -8.27 14.68 -5.65
C MET A 80 -7.56 15.81 -6.37
N LYS A 81 -7.97 16.10 -7.62
CA LYS A 81 -7.38 17.20 -8.42
C LYS A 81 -7.77 18.60 -7.91
N ASN A 82 -8.98 18.74 -7.39
CA ASN A 82 -9.53 20.00 -6.89
C ASN A 82 -9.08 20.35 -5.47
N PHE A 83 -8.56 19.38 -4.72
CA PHE A 83 -8.03 19.59 -3.37
C PHE A 83 -6.62 18.99 -3.27
N PRO A 84 -5.64 19.56 -4.00
CA PRO A 84 -4.27 19.07 -3.93
C PRO A 84 -3.71 19.28 -2.53
N LYS A 85 -2.75 18.43 -2.16
CA LYS A 85 -2.04 18.56 -0.89
C LYS A 85 -0.58 18.22 -1.08
N GLU A 86 0.26 19.14 -0.62
CA GLU A 86 1.70 18.92 -0.56
C GLU A 86 2.05 17.84 0.46
N LYS A 87 3.04 17.02 0.14
CA LYS A 87 3.57 16.04 1.09
C LYS A 87 4.21 16.76 2.27
N ALA A 88 4.11 16.15 3.45
CA ALA A 88 4.87 16.60 4.60
C ALA A 88 6.38 16.61 4.26
N PRO A 89 7.18 17.59 4.71
CA PRO A 89 8.60 17.71 4.35
C PRO A 89 9.42 16.43 4.55
N ILE A 90 9.17 15.73 5.68
CA ILE A 90 9.81 14.46 6.01
C ILE A 90 9.52 13.38 4.94
N LEU A 91 8.30 13.33 4.40
CA LEU A 91 7.91 12.38 3.35
C LEU A 91 8.38 12.84 1.95
N ALA A 92 8.52 14.15 1.74
CA ALA A 92 9.00 14.71 0.49
C ALA A 92 10.51 14.43 0.26
N GLU A 93 11.27 14.15 1.32
CA GLU A 93 12.67 13.74 1.20
C GLU A 93 12.85 12.50 0.30
N ALA A 94 11.97 11.51 0.42
CA ALA A 94 11.98 10.34 -0.45
C ALA A 94 11.79 10.70 -1.94
N ASP A 95 11.07 11.78 -2.24
CA ASP A 95 10.92 12.25 -3.63
C ASP A 95 12.22 12.85 -4.18
N THR A 96 12.94 13.61 -3.35
CA THR A 96 14.24 14.17 -3.67
C THR A 96 15.29 13.07 -3.85
N ASN A 97 15.27 12.05 -2.99
CA ASN A 97 16.19 10.93 -3.01
C ASN A 97 15.90 9.94 -4.16
N THR A 98 14.69 9.96 -4.72
CA THR A 98 14.28 9.08 -5.82
C THR A 98 13.41 9.84 -6.83
N PRO A 99 14.04 10.72 -7.64
CA PRO A 99 13.32 11.57 -8.59
C PRO A 99 12.78 10.77 -9.79
N ASP A 100 13.41 9.64 -10.12
CA ASP A 100 13.12 8.75 -11.25
C ASP A 100 12.13 7.61 -10.91
N LYS A 101 11.52 7.65 -9.73
CA LYS A 101 10.53 6.64 -9.32
C LYS A 101 9.35 6.55 -10.28
N VAL A 102 8.83 5.33 -10.40
CA VAL A 102 7.57 5.04 -11.08
C VAL A 102 6.55 4.65 -10.03
N LEU A 103 5.48 5.46 -9.89
CA LEU A 103 4.40 5.12 -8.97
C LEU A 103 3.55 4.00 -9.56
N VAL A 104 3.38 2.93 -8.80
CA VAL A 104 2.59 1.75 -9.18
C VAL A 104 1.47 1.55 -8.16
N MET A 105 0.23 1.60 -8.62
CA MET A 105 -0.93 1.36 -7.75
C MET A 105 -0.95 -0.10 -7.29
N TYR A 106 -1.14 -0.33 -6.00
CA TYR A 106 -1.38 -1.63 -5.43
C TYR A 106 -2.74 -2.18 -5.89
N ASP A 107 -2.72 -3.29 -6.61
CA ASP A 107 -3.90 -3.91 -7.21
C ASP A 107 -4.39 -5.18 -6.45
N GLY A 108 -3.84 -5.48 -5.28
CA GLY A 108 -4.22 -6.69 -4.52
C GLY A 108 -3.98 -8.02 -5.25
N ALA A 109 -3.31 -7.99 -6.41
CA ALA A 109 -2.92 -9.12 -7.26
C ALA A 109 -4.07 -9.98 -7.84
N GLY A 110 -5.33 -9.60 -7.60
CA GLY A 110 -6.52 -10.21 -8.22
C GLY A 110 -6.86 -11.65 -7.79
N ASP A 111 -7.90 -12.21 -8.41
CA ASP A 111 -8.48 -13.50 -8.03
C ASP A 111 -7.51 -14.67 -8.19
N ASN A 112 -6.72 -14.68 -9.28
CA ASN A 112 -5.77 -15.75 -9.55
C ASN A 112 -4.65 -15.82 -8.51
N PHE A 113 -4.08 -14.68 -8.14
CA PHE A 113 -3.08 -14.63 -7.07
C PHE A 113 -3.68 -15.10 -5.76
N THR A 114 -4.86 -14.59 -5.40
CA THR A 114 -5.56 -14.95 -4.16
C THR A 114 -5.84 -16.45 -4.10
N ALA A 115 -6.29 -17.05 -5.20
CA ALA A 115 -6.53 -18.49 -5.30
C ALA A 115 -5.24 -19.30 -5.08
N ILE A 116 -4.14 -18.89 -5.72
CA ILE A 116 -2.83 -19.55 -5.54
C ILE A 116 -2.30 -19.36 -4.11
N GLN A 117 -2.41 -18.16 -3.55
CA GLN A 117 -1.99 -17.87 -2.18
C GLN A 117 -2.74 -18.78 -1.18
N ASN A 118 -4.06 -18.92 -1.35
CA ASN A 118 -4.90 -19.79 -0.52
C ASN A 118 -4.51 -21.25 -0.68
N GLU A 119 -4.34 -21.73 -1.92
CA GLU A 119 -3.95 -23.12 -2.20
C GLU A 119 -2.57 -23.47 -1.63
N THR A 120 -1.63 -22.51 -1.64
CA THR A 120 -0.28 -22.71 -1.10
C THR A 120 -0.19 -22.49 0.40
N ALA A 121 -1.25 -21.97 1.03
CA ALA A 121 -1.24 -21.43 2.39
C ALA A 121 -0.06 -20.46 2.61
N PHE A 122 0.23 -19.63 1.61
CA PHE A 122 1.37 -18.71 1.65
C PHE A 122 1.11 -17.53 2.59
N ASP A 123 1.84 -17.53 3.69
CA ASP A 123 1.85 -16.46 4.69
C ASP A 123 3.21 -15.73 4.64
N TYR A 124 3.21 -14.55 4.03
CA TYR A 124 4.40 -13.70 3.92
C TYR A 124 4.83 -13.11 5.27
N LYS A 125 3.93 -12.99 6.26
CA LYS A 125 4.28 -12.52 7.61
C LYS A 125 5.03 -13.62 8.36
N LYS A 126 4.56 -14.87 8.24
CA LYS A 126 5.28 -16.02 8.78
C LYS A 126 6.66 -16.15 8.14
N LEU A 127 6.76 -16.06 6.81
CA LEU A 127 8.05 -16.07 6.12
C LEU A 127 8.99 -14.98 6.65
N GLY A 128 8.49 -13.73 6.76
CA GLY A 128 9.28 -12.62 7.28
C GLY A 128 9.77 -12.84 8.71
N ALA A 129 8.97 -13.47 9.57
CA ALA A 129 9.40 -13.85 10.92
C ALA A 129 10.44 -14.98 10.91
N GLU A 130 10.28 -16.00 10.07
CA GLU A 130 11.24 -17.10 9.90
C GLU A 130 12.60 -16.57 9.42
N MET A 131 12.63 -15.58 8.52
CA MET A 131 13.85 -14.94 8.02
C MET A 131 14.70 -14.29 9.12
N LEU A 132 14.11 -13.94 10.27
CA LEU A 132 14.82 -13.33 11.39
C LEU A 132 15.41 -14.37 12.35
N THR A 133 15.25 -15.67 12.06
CA THR A 133 15.75 -16.75 12.92
C THR A 133 17.16 -17.21 12.52
N PRO A 134 18.02 -17.58 13.49
CA PRO A 134 19.34 -18.11 13.19
C PRO A 134 19.27 -19.37 12.31
N GLY A 135 20.09 -19.41 11.26
CA GLY A 135 20.18 -20.57 10.37
C GLY A 135 19.05 -20.67 9.34
N PHE A 136 18.25 -19.62 9.16
CA PHE A 136 17.27 -19.57 8.08
C PHE A 136 17.95 -19.67 6.71
N ASP A 137 17.53 -20.66 5.91
CA ASP A 137 18.02 -20.90 4.56
C ASP A 137 17.02 -20.32 3.55
N LEU A 138 17.37 -19.15 3.00
CA LEU A 138 16.53 -18.44 2.04
C LEU A 138 16.36 -19.23 0.73
N ASP A 139 17.42 -19.83 0.21
CA ASP A 139 17.38 -20.52 -1.08
C ASP A 139 16.53 -21.78 -0.98
N ALA A 140 16.69 -22.57 0.08
CA ALA A 140 15.84 -23.73 0.33
C ALA A 140 14.36 -23.32 0.47
N LYS A 141 14.09 -22.22 1.19
CA LYS A 141 12.72 -21.74 1.38
C LYS A 141 12.09 -21.25 0.08
N LEU A 142 12.82 -20.49 -0.73
CA LEU A 142 12.34 -20.02 -2.04
C LEU A 142 12.11 -21.19 -2.99
N ASN A 143 12.96 -22.23 -2.97
CA ASN A 143 12.75 -23.45 -3.75
C ASN A 143 11.48 -24.20 -3.33
N GLU A 144 11.22 -24.33 -2.02
CA GLU A 144 9.97 -24.88 -1.48
C GLU A 144 8.74 -24.10 -2.00
N LEU A 145 8.79 -22.77 -1.88
CA LEU A 145 7.71 -21.87 -2.30
C LEU A 145 7.45 -21.95 -3.81
N ASN A 146 8.51 -21.98 -4.64
CA ASN A 146 8.41 -22.16 -6.07
C ASN A 146 7.72 -23.48 -6.45
N GLY A 147 8.05 -24.57 -5.74
CA GLY A 147 7.40 -25.86 -5.91
C GLY A 147 5.90 -25.81 -5.61
N LYS A 148 5.54 -25.24 -4.44
CA LYS A 148 4.14 -25.04 -4.04
C LYS A 148 3.36 -24.19 -5.04
N TRP A 149 3.94 -23.07 -5.47
CA TRP A 149 3.33 -22.16 -6.43
C TRP A 149 3.05 -22.84 -7.77
N LYS A 150 4.03 -23.59 -8.30
CA LYS A 150 3.87 -24.37 -9.53
C LYS A 150 2.77 -25.42 -9.42
N ALA A 151 2.73 -26.16 -8.30
CA ALA A 151 1.70 -27.17 -8.06
C ALA A 151 0.29 -26.55 -7.96
N ALA A 152 0.17 -25.43 -7.24
CA ALA A 152 -1.09 -24.70 -7.09
C ALA A 152 -1.62 -24.20 -8.45
N ARG A 153 -0.77 -23.58 -9.28
CA ARG A 153 -1.13 -23.15 -10.64
C ARG A 153 -1.66 -24.30 -11.48
N ALA A 154 -0.98 -25.45 -11.45
CA ALA A 154 -1.40 -26.64 -12.19
C ALA A 154 -2.75 -27.17 -11.69
N LYS A 155 -2.95 -27.25 -10.36
CA LYS A 155 -4.21 -27.72 -9.75
C LYS A 155 -5.38 -26.79 -10.04
N LEU A 156 -5.16 -25.48 -10.02
CA LEU A 156 -6.19 -24.45 -10.22
C LEU A 156 -6.41 -24.12 -11.71
N ASN A 157 -5.63 -24.71 -12.63
CA ASN A 157 -5.65 -24.38 -14.05
C ASN A 157 -5.38 -22.89 -14.33
N ILE A 158 -4.49 -22.27 -13.56
CA ILE A 158 -4.08 -20.86 -13.70
C ILE A 158 -2.76 -20.82 -14.48
N LYS A 159 -2.78 -20.16 -15.64
CA LYS A 159 -1.65 -20.10 -16.59
C LYS A 159 -0.49 -19.28 -16.11
#